data_AF-A0A8T7LH27-F1
#
_entry.id   AF-A0A8T7LH27-F1
#
_cell.length_a   1.000
_cell.length_b   1.000
_cell.length_c   1.000
_cell.angle_alpha   90.00
_cell.angle_beta   90.00
_cell.angle_gamma   90.00
#
_symmetry.space_group_name_H-M   'P 1'
#
loop_
_entity.id
_entity.type
_entity.pdbx_description
1 polymer ?
#
loop_
_entity_poly.entity_id
_entity_poly.type
_entity_poly.pdbx_seq_one_letter_code
_entity_poly.pdbx_strand_id
1 'polypeptide(L)'
;MNSIGDAPDENLADGLCQTASGECTLRAAIQQANARAGVDDIWFNLSGPGPYTITIGSPLPAITEALNIDGRTQPGWVSAPIVELRGLPTSGNGLTLTAGGSSVRSLAINRFSSSGIAIGPGGGNIVEGNYIGIGTDGFTTAANGSGIRIDNSAGNQIGGTTPEARNVIGGNFGNGIRIWGAASVGNRVIGNYIGVAADGMTPRGNIDDGIDLMDSTNTEIGGTNPGEGNIIAYSTDIGVVLKPGGTTARIPGNAIFANNNSEIDLGNNGPTPNDGLLIPGTANQGIDTPVFTTVWLSGSNLTVSGYVGSAPGQTAFGGARVEIFLSQGVAGAPGEGQLLLGVATTAADGTFGATFSVSGVSAGNVISGTATGAYTSEFSLNALVTP
;
A
#
# COMPACT_ATOMS: atom_id res chain seq x y z
N MET A 1 -2.06 -14.19 25.34
CA MET A 1 -1.35 -15.41 24.91
C MET A 1 0.08 -15.42 25.42
N ASN A 2 0.60 -16.61 25.74
CA ASN A 2 1.89 -16.81 26.43
C ASN A 2 2.76 -17.93 25.80
N SER A 3 2.29 -18.58 24.73
CA SER A 3 2.98 -19.69 24.08
C SER A 3 3.20 -19.45 22.59
N ILE A 4 4.37 -19.86 22.10
CA ILE A 4 4.72 -19.88 20.67
C ILE A 4 4.19 -21.11 19.92
N GLY A 5 3.46 -21.99 20.61
CA GLY A 5 2.80 -23.13 20.00
C GLY A 5 1.60 -22.74 19.11
N ASP A 6 1.06 -23.73 18.40
CA ASP A 6 -0.06 -23.58 17.46
C ASP A 6 -1.19 -24.60 17.75
N ALA A 7 -1.25 -25.14 18.97
CA ALA A 7 -2.31 -26.04 19.39
C ALA A 7 -3.65 -25.30 19.53
N PRO A 8 -4.80 -25.94 19.21
CA PRO A 8 -6.10 -25.35 19.39
C PRO A 8 -6.48 -25.25 20.87
N ASP A 9 -7.50 -24.44 21.13
CA ASP A 9 -8.18 -24.39 22.42
C ASP A 9 -8.84 -25.74 22.75
N GLU A 10 -8.76 -26.16 24.02
CA GLU A 10 -9.32 -27.42 24.49
C GLU A 10 -10.85 -27.36 24.64
N ASN A 11 -11.40 -26.20 25.02
CA ASN A 11 -12.82 -26.05 25.32
C ASN A 11 -13.34 -24.64 25.04
N LEU A 12 -13.92 -24.44 23.86
CA LEU A 12 -14.47 -23.14 23.43
C LEU A 12 -15.60 -22.59 24.31
N ALA A 13 -16.17 -23.37 25.22
CA ALA A 13 -17.30 -22.97 26.06
C ALA A 13 -16.91 -22.44 27.45
N ASP A 14 -15.64 -22.55 27.86
CA ASP A 14 -15.21 -22.19 29.21
C ASP A 14 -14.80 -20.72 29.38
N GLY A 15 -14.66 -19.98 28.28
CA GLY A 15 -14.21 -18.60 28.33
C GLY A 15 -12.75 -18.46 28.78
N LEU A 16 -11.89 -19.45 28.50
CA LEU A 16 -10.46 -19.41 28.77
C LEU A 16 -9.67 -19.74 27.50
N CYS A 17 -8.65 -18.94 27.19
CA CYS A 17 -7.68 -19.33 26.17
C CYS A 17 -6.73 -20.38 26.74
N GLN A 18 -7.01 -21.65 26.46
CA GLN A 18 -6.26 -22.76 27.05
C GLN A 18 -6.23 -23.97 26.13
N THR A 19 -5.03 -24.40 25.75
CA THR A 19 -4.79 -25.68 25.07
C THR A 19 -4.83 -26.84 26.08
N ALA A 20 -4.84 -28.08 25.60
CA ALA A 20 -4.73 -29.27 26.45
C ALA A 20 -3.45 -29.33 27.31
N SER A 21 -2.42 -28.54 26.98
CA SER A 21 -1.20 -28.40 27.78
C SER A 21 -1.25 -27.23 28.78
N GLY A 22 -2.38 -26.54 28.88
CA GLY A 22 -2.59 -25.42 29.79
C GLY A 22 -2.06 -24.06 29.31
N GLU A 23 -1.64 -23.95 28.05
CA GLU A 23 -1.05 -22.72 27.50
C GLU A 23 -2.04 -21.96 26.61
N CYS A 24 -1.84 -20.66 26.41
CA CYS A 24 -2.61 -19.87 25.46
C CYS A 24 -1.77 -19.58 24.21
N THR A 25 -2.10 -20.23 23.10
CA THR A 25 -1.52 -20.04 21.76
C THR A 25 -2.29 -18.97 20.97
N LEU A 26 -1.75 -18.49 19.85
CA LEU A 26 -2.48 -17.60 18.95
C LEU A 26 -3.74 -18.28 18.40
N ARG A 27 -3.64 -19.55 18.01
CA ARG A 27 -4.79 -20.32 17.51
C ARG A 27 -5.90 -20.40 18.55
N ALA A 28 -5.57 -20.81 19.78
CA ALA A 28 -6.55 -20.89 20.86
C ALA A 28 -7.17 -19.52 21.15
N ALA A 29 -6.36 -18.45 21.16
CA ALA A 29 -6.83 -17.09 21.37
C ALA A 29 -7.81 -16.62 20.28
N ILE A 30 -7.57 -16.93 19.01
CA ILE A 30 -8.51 -16.62 17.92
C ILE A 30 -9.81 -17.43 18.07
N GLN A 31 -9.73 -18.71 18.44
CA GLN A 31 -10.92 -19.54 18.59
C GLN A 31 -11.82 -19.08 19.75
N GLN A 32 -11.21 -18.72 20.88
CA GLN A 32 -11.90 -18.11 22.02
C GLN A 32 -12.41 -16.71 21.69
N ALA A 33 -11.60 -15.96 20.92
CA ALA A 33 -11.94 -14.82 20.10
C ALA A 33 -13.38 -14.91 19.58
N ASN A 34 -13.50 -15.72 18.53
CA ASN A 34 -14.70 -16.00 17.75
C ASN A 34 -15.89 -16.59 18.52
N ALA A 35 -15.68 -17.04 19.77
CA ALA A 35 -16.73 -17.65 20.58
C ALA A 35 -17.44 -16.63 21.48
N ARG A 36 -17.00 -15.36 21.49
CA ARG A 36 -17.42 -14.36 22.47
C ARG A 36 -17.78 -13.05 21.80
N ALA A 37 -19.08 -12.74 21.79
CA ALA A 37 -19.55 -11.46 21.28
C ALA A 37 -18.80 -10.25 21.86
N GLY A 38 -18.13 -9.50 21.01
CA GLY A 38 -17.47 -8.26 21.40
C GLY A 38 -16.31 -7.94 20.48
N VAL A 39 -15.61 -6.85 20.80
CA VAL A 39 -14.24 -6.67 20.29
C VAL A 39 -13.31 -7.22 21.35
N ASP A 40 -12.54 -8.23 21.01
CA ASP A 40 -11.55 -8.83 21.92
C ASP A 40 -10.12 -8.37 21.59
N ASP A 41 -9.23 -8.51 22.57
CA ASP A 41 -7.82 -8.18 22.44
C ASP A 41 -6.95 -9.44 22.59
N ILE A 42 -6.09 -9.72 21.60
CA ILE A 42 -5.00 -10.67 21.72
C ILE A 42 -3.73 -9.92 22.14
N TRP A 43 -3.41 -10.04 23.43
CA TRP A 43 -2.16 -9.56 24.03
C TRP A 43 -1.08 -10.66 23.98
N PHE A 44 0.12 -10.33 23.51
CA PHE A 44 1.33 -11.16 23.59
C PHE A 44 2.13 -10.97 24.89
N ASN A 45 2.41 -12.06 25.61
CA ASN A 45 3.35 -12.10 26.73
C ASN A 45 4.20 -13.37 26.66
N LEU A 46 4.93 -13.51 25.55
CA LEU A 46 5.76 -14.67 25.23
C LEU A 46 7.08 -14.61 26.00
N SER A 47 7.53 -15.77 26.47
CA SER A 47 8.77 -15.92 27.25
C SER A 47 9.98 -16.30 26.36
N GLY A 48 11.19 -16.08 26.89
CA GLY A 48 12.44 -16.39 26.20
C GLY A 48 13.06 -15.22 25.43
N PRO A 49 14.22 -15.43 24.79
CA PRO A 49 14.85 -14.42 23.95
C PRO A 49 14.09 -14.26 22.63
N GLY A 50 13.89 -13.01 22.17
CA GLY A 50 13.32 -12.73 20.87
C GLY A 50 14.29 -12.97 19.70
N PRO A 51 13.81 -12.98 18.44
CA PRO A 51 12.42 -12.78 18.02
C PRO A 51 11.49 -13.93 18.44
N TYR A 52 10.24 -13.59 18.75
CA TYR A 52 9.22 -14.53 19.23
C TYR A 52 8.48 -15.16 18.05
N THR A 53 9.01 -16.26 17.53
CA THR A 53 8.45 -16.94 16.35
C THR A 53 7.37 -17.96 16.72
N ILE A 54 6.16 -17.72 16.23
CA ILE A 54 5.01 -18.64 16.27
C ILE A 54 4.95 -19.36 14.92
N THR A 55 5.21 -20.67 14.91
CA THR A 55 5.21 -21.46 13.67
C THR A 55 3.81 -22.03 13.42
N ILE A 56 3.19 -21.65 12.31
CA ILE A 56 1.83 -22.03 11.93
C ILE A 56 1.88 -23.23 10.97
N GLY A 57 1.38 -24.37 11.44
CA GLY A 57 1.46 -25.63 10.69
C GLY A 57 0.26 -25.90 9.78
N SER A 58 -0.90 -25.36 10.13
CA SER A 58 -2.15 -25.49 9.40
C SER A 58 -2.89 -24.14 9.40
N PRO A 59 -3.88 -23.92 8.51
CA PRO A 59 -4.57 -22.64 8.45
C PRO A 59 -5.11 -22.22 9.81
N LEU A 60 -4.81 -20.99 10.23
CA LEU A 60 -5.42 -20.40 11.41
C LEU A 60 -6.94 -20.28 11.20
N PRO A 61 -7.76 -20.38 12.27
CA PRO A 61 -9.19 -20.11 12.16
C PRO A 61 -9.41 -18.71 11.58
N ALA A 62 -10.42 -18.57 10.73
CA ALA A 62 -10.86 -17.25 10.27
C ALA A 62 -11.33 -16.43 11.48
N ILE A 63 -11.04 -15.12 11.47
CA ILE A 63 -11.47 -14.17 12.48
C ILE A 63 -12.88 -13.73 12.09
N THR A 64 -13.88 -14.30 12.77
CA THR A 64 -15.31 -14.16 12.49
C THR A 64 -16.01 -13.15 13.39
N GLU A 65 -15.26 -12.53 14.30
CA GLU A 65 -15.67 -11.31 14.99
C GLU A 65 -14.52 -10.30 15.10
N ALA A 66 -14.85 -9.07 15.48
CA ALA A 66 -13.89 -8.00 15.55
C ALA A 66 -12.83 -8.31 16.60
N LEU A 67 -11.55 -8.26 16.20
CA LEU A 67 -10.45 -8.65 17.08
C LEU A 67 -9.26 -7.71 16.89
N ASN A 68 -8.66 -7.29 18.00
CA ASN A 68 -7.41 -6.54 18.00
C ASN A 68 -6.25 -7.48 18.29
N ILE A 69 -5.37 -7.66 17.31
CA ILE A 69 -4.12 -8.41 17.47
C ILE A 69 -2.99 -7.40 17.51
N ASP A 70 -2.39 -7.21 18.69
CA ASP A 70 -1.42 -6.13 18.90
C ASP A 70 -0.06 -6.65 19.37
N GLY A 71 0.87 -6.83 18.43
CA GLY A 71 2.24 -7.25 18.69
C GLY A 71 3.06 -6.26 19.54
N ARG A 72 2.63 -5.01 19.68
CA ARG A 72 3.30 -4.00 20.54
C ARG A 72 3.17 -4.32 22.02
N THR A 73 2.21 -5.18 22.35
CA THR A 73 1.93 -5.60 23.72
C THR A 73 2.97 -6.59 24.26
N GLN A 74 3.78 -7.20 23.38
CA GLN A 74 4.88 -8.07 23.75
C GLN A 74 5.97 -7.30 24.52
N PRO A 75 6.32 -7.74 25.75
CA PRO A 75 7.46 -7.17 26.46
C PRO A 75 8.74 -7.18 25.62
N GLY A 76 9.43 -6.03 25.59
CA GLY A 76 10.63 -5.81 24.78
C GLY A 76 10.37 -5.11 23.44
N TRP A 77 9.10 -4.85 23.08
CA TRP A 77 8.79 -4.03 21.91
C TRP A 77 9.23 -2.57 22.13
N VAL A 78 9.77 -1.96 21.07
CA VAL A 78 10.21 -0.55 21.09
C VAL A 78 9.62 0.22 19.92
N SER A 79 9.86 -0.24 18.68
CA SER A 79 9.44 0.48 17.48
C SER A 79 9.24 -0.40 16.24
N ALA A 80 9.43 -1.72 16.33
CA ALA A 80 9.37 -2.64 15.20
C ALA A 80 8.84 -4.01 15.64
N PRO A 81 8.26 -4.81 14.74
CA PRO A 81 7.79 -6.16 15.05
C PRO A 81 8.86 -7.06 15.65
N ILE A 82 8.57 -7.63 16.82
CA ILE A 82 9.40 -8.65 17.46
C ILE A 82 8.68 -10.00 17.59
N VAL A 83 7.39 -10.04 17.26
CA VAL A 83 6.59 -11.27 17.16
C VAL A 83 6.50 -11.65 15.67
N GLU A 84 6.89 -12.87 15.35
CA GLU A 84 6.84 -13.42 13.99
C GLU A 84 5.76 -14.49 13.90
N LEU A 85 4.80 -14.32 12.97
CA LEU A 85 3.94 -15.38 12.48
C LEU A 85 4.62 -15.99 11.25
N ARG A 86 5.06 -17.23 11.39
CA ARG A 86 5.82 -17.94 10.37
C ARG A 86 5.01 -19.11 9.80
N GLY A 87 4.65 -19.03 8.54
CA GLY A 87 3.93 -20.10 7.83
C GLY A 87 4.82 -21.31 7.50
N LEU A 88 4.20 -22.50 7.56
CA LEU A 88 4.66 -23.70 6.85
C LEU A 88 3.91 -23.86 5.51
N PRO A 89 4.36 -24.72 4.58
CA PRO A 89 3.75 -24.83 3.24
C PRO A 89 2.23 -25.09 3.23
N THR A 90 1.69 -25.76 4.24
CA THR A 90 0.26 -26.08 4.40
C THR A 90 -0.55 -25.03 5.14
N SER A 91 0.06 -23.92 5.58
CA SER A 91 -0.58 -22.92 6.44
C SER A 91 -1.61 -22.03 5.71
N GLY A 92 -1.60 -21.93 4.38
CA GLY A 92 -2.54 -21.09 3.66
C GLY A 92 -2.26 -19.60 3.89
N ASN A 93 -3.26 -18.83 4.33
CA ASN A 93 -3.08 -17.42 4.70
C ASN A 93 -2.49 -17.29 6.11
N GLY A 94 -1.78 -16.19 6.39
CA GLY A 94 -1.35 -15.86 7.75
C GLY A 94 -2.52 -15.55 8.66
N LEU A 95 -3.29 -14.51 8.32
CA LEU A 95 -4.54 -14.17 9.02
C LEU A 95 -5.66 -14.05 8.00
N THR A 96 -6.88 -14.45 8.37
CA THR A 96 -8.09 -14.29 7.55
C THR A 96 -9.13 -13.51 8.33
N LEU A 97 -9.30 -12.21 8.03
CA LEU A 97 -10.28 -11.33 8.66
C LEU A 97 -11.60 -11.41 7.90
N THR A 98 -12.61 -12.07 8.47
CA THR A 98 -13.95 -12.17 7.85
C THR A 98 -14.95 -11.22 8.48
N ALA A 99 -14.79 -10.91 9.76
CA ALA A 99 -15.51 -9.83 10.43
C ALA A 99 -14.90 -8.46 10.12
N GLY A 100 -15.73 -7.43 10.30
CA GLY A 100 -15.29 -6.04 10.19
C GLY A 100 -14.76 -5.49 11.50
N GLY A 101 -14.02 -4.38 11.42
CA GLY A 101 -13.55 -3.65 12.61
C GLY A 101 -12.39 -4.30 13.36
N SER A 102 -11.72 -5.30 12.79
CA SER A 102 -10.53 -5.90 13.40
C SER A 102 -9.30 -5.03 13.21
N SER A 103 -8.29 -5.22 14.04
CA SER A 103 -7.00 -4.58 13.85
C SER A 103 -5.83 -5.54 14.02
N VAL A 104 -4.82 -5.39 13.16
CA VAL A 104 -3.60 -6.20 13.17
C VAL A 104 -2.40 -5.26 13.21
N ARG A 105 -1.63 -5.33 14.30
CA ARG A 105 -0.55 -4.39 14.57
C ARG A 105 0.77 -5.06 14.90
N SER A 106 1.86 -4.52 14.33
CA SER A 106 3.24 -4.81 14.74
C SER A 106 3.63 -6.30 14.76
N LEU A 107 3.20 -7.06 13.75
CA LEU A 107 3.63 -8.45 13.53
C LEU A 107 4.53 -8.55 12.30
N ALA A 108 5.50 -9.47 12.34
CA ALA A 108 6.15 -9.97 11.13
C ALA A 108 5.35 -11.18 10.63
N ILE A 109 4.72 -11.10 9.46
CA ILE A 109 3.84 -12.14 8.91
C ILE A 109 4.42 -12.63 7.59
N ASN A 110 4.95 -13.85 7.60
CA ASN A 110 5.83 -14.30 6.53
C ASN A 110 5.80 -15.81 6.29
N ARG A 111 6.27 -16.23 5.10
CA ARG A 111 6.36 -17.64 4.66
C ARG A 111 5.02 -18.38 4.57
N PHE A 112 3.92 -17.65 4.43
CA PHE A 112 2.61 -18.24 4.15
C PHE A 112 2.49 -18.59 2.67
N SER A 113 1.91 -19.75 2.36
CA SER A 113 1.76 -20.23 0.98
C SER A 113 0.72 -19.45 0.17
N SER A 114 -0.13 -18.66 0.84
CA SER A 114 -1.06 -17.71 0.21
C SER A 114 -0.79 -16.28 0.70
N SER A 115 -1.80 -15.50 1.07
CA SER A 115 -1.61 -14.11 1.51
C SER A 115 -1.08 -14.04 2.94
N GLY A 116 -0.20 -13.09 3.25
CA GLY A 116 0.15 -12.80 4.64
C GLY A 116 -1.10 -12.43 5.45
N ILE A 117 -1.90 -11.50 4.93
CA ILE A 117 -3.22 -11.16 5.48
C ILE A 117 -4.26 -11.21 4.36
N ALA A 118 -5.36 -11.93 4.59
CA ALA A 118 -6.54 -11.92 3.75
C ALA A 118 -7.69 -11.21 4.49
N ILE A 119 -8.30 -10.22 3.87
CA ILE A 119 -9.46 -9.48 4.37
C ILE A 119 -10.65 -9.81 3.47
N GLY A 120 -11.67 -10.45 4.06
CA GLY A 120 -12.92 -10.79 3.42
C GLY A 120 -14.01 -9.73 3.69
N PRO A 121 -15.30 -10.08 3.49
CA PRO A 121 -16.38 -9.09 3.35
C PRO A 121 -16.62 -8.14 4.53
N GLY A 122 -16.22 -8.51 5.75
CA GLY A 122 -16.27 -7.60 6.89
C GLY A 122 -15.28 -6.45 6.72
N GLY A 123 -15.79 -5.24 6.50
CA GLY A 123 -14.99 -4.03 6.26
C GLY A 123 -14.53 -3.29 7.51
N GLY A 124 -13.83 -2.17 7.32
CA GLY A 124 -13.42 -1.31 8.45
C GLY A 124 -12.25 -1.84 9.27
N ASN A 125 -11.41 -2.72 8.71
CA ASN A 125 -10.24 -3.26 9.41
C ASN A 125 -9.04 -2.31 9.33
N ILE A 126 -8.14 -2.40 10.31
CA ILE A 126 -6.90 -1.62 10.37
C ILE A 126 -5.70 -2.56 10.37
N VAL A 127 -4.80 -2.41 9.40
CA VAL A 127 -3.54 -3.16 9.33
C VAL A 127 -2.41 -2.14 9.36
N GLU A 128 -1.66 -2.07 10.46
CA GLU A 128 -0.63 -1.04 10.64
C GLU A 128 0.63 -1.55 11.36
N GLY A 129 1.81 -1.03 11.01
CA GLY A 129 3.07 -1.36 11.65
C GLY A 129 3.60 -2.77 11.39
N ASN A 130 3.03 -3.52 10.44
CA ASN A 130 3.38 -4.91 10.18
C ASN A 130 4.51 -5.03 9.16
N TYR A 131 5.34 -6.08 9.31
CA TYR A 131 6.29 -6.51 8.29
C TYR A 131 5.71 -7.73 7.56
N ILE A 132 5.42 -7.62 6.26
CA ILE A 132 4.68 -8.62 5.51
C ILE A 132 5.50 -9.09 4.31
N GLY A 133 5.89 -10.37 4.33
CA GLY A 133 6.90 -10.92 3.42
C GLY A 133 8.34 -10.56 3.82
N ILE A 134 8.51 -9.87 4.95
CA ILE A 134 9.78 -9.43 5.52
C ILE A 134 9.94 -10.01 6.94
N GLY A 135 11.18 -10.35 7.32
CA GLY A 135 11.53 -10.82 8.66
C GLY A 135 11.49 -9.70 9.71
N THR A 136 11.58 -10.06 10.99
CA THR A 136 11.54 -9.09 12.12
C THR A 136 12.71 -8.10 12.13
N ASP A 137 13.79 -8.38 11.41
CA ASP A 137 14.90 -7.46 11.19
C ASP A 137 14.53 -6.27 10.28
N GLY A 138 13.42 -6.36 9.54
CA GLY A 138 13.00 -5.35 8.57
C GLY A 138 13.73 -5.41 7.23
N PHE A 139 14.62 -6.40 7.03
CA PHE A 139 15.48 -6.51 5.85
C PHE A 139 15.46 -7.90 5.21
N THR A 140 15.24 -8.98 5.94
CA THR A 140 15.30 -10.33 5.38
C THR A 140 14.02 -10.63 4.60
N THR A 141 14.15 -10.97 3.31
CA THR A 141 13.01 -11.47 2.53
C THR A 141 12.54 -12.82 3.07
N ALA A 142 11.25 -12.92 3.31
CA ALA A 142 10.56 -14.09 3.83
C ALA A 142 9.19 -14.22 3.15
N ALA A 143 9.21 -14.33 1.82
CA ALA A 143 8.05 -14.23 0.94
C ALA A 143 6.79 -14.96 1.45
N ASN A 144 5.65 -14.27 1.39
CA ASN A 144 4.35 -14.92 1.27
C ASN A 144 4.01 -15.14 -0.22
N GLY A 145 2.86 -15.74 -0.51
CA GLY A 145 2.24 -15.66 -1.83
C GLY A 145 1.96 -14.20 -2.22
N SER A 146 1.00 -13.55 -1.55
CA SER A 146 0.79 -12.09 -1.66
C SER A 146 0.99 -11.44 -0.29
N GLY A 147 1.24 -10.14 -0.24
CA GLY A 147 1.33 -9.44 1.04
C GLY A 147 -0.03 -9.35 1.73
N ILE A 148 -0.88 -8.45 1.23
CA ILE A 148 -2.24 -8.24 1.72
C ILE A 148 -3.23 -8.44 0.57
N ARG A 149 -4.30 -9.20 0.81
CA ARG A 149 -5.41 -9.35 -0.14
C ARG A 149 -6.71 -8.88 0.49
N ILE A 150 -7.40 -7.94 -0.16
CA ILE A 150 -8.73 -7.45 0.21
C ILE A 150 -9.73 -7.95 -0.84
N ASP A 151 -10.73 -8.69 -0.40
CA ASP A 151 -11.72 -9.37 -1.25
C ASP A 151 -13.12 -8.95 -0.83
N ASN A 152 -13.78 -8.18 -1.69
CA ASN A 152 -15.13 -7.67 -1.51
C ASN A 152 -15.36 -6.97 -0.15
N SER A 153 -14.43 -6.11 0.25
CA SER A 153 -14.40 -5.51 1.59
C SER A 153 -14.15 -4.00 1.57
N ALA A 154 -15.01 -3.25 2.23
CA ALA A 154 -15.03 -1.79 2.20
C ALA A 154 -14.31 -1.15 3.40
N GLY A 155 -13.82 0.08 3.22
CA GLY A 155 -13.42 0.95 4.32
C GLY A 155 -12.24 0.47 5.17
N ASN A 156 -11.37 -0.40 4.63
CA ASN A 156 -10.19 -0.86 5.35
C ASN A 156 -9.05 0.18 5.26
N GLN A 157 -8.24 0.28 6.31
CA GLN A 157 -7.04 1.11 6.34
C GLN A 157 -5.79 0.23 6.43
N ILE A 158 -4.92 0.38 5.44
CA ILE A 158 -3.60 -0.25 5.38
C ILE A 158 -2.56 0.84 5.59
N GLY A 159 -1.91 0.80 6.75
CA GLY A 159 -0.89 1.75 7.19
C GLY A 159 -1.45 2.92 7.97
N GLY A 160 -0.65 3.99 8.10
CA GLY A 160 -0.99 5.19 8.85
C GLY A 160 0.08 6.26 8.73
N THR A 161 -0.13 7.41 9.36
CA THR A 161 0.72 8.61 9.17
C THR A 161 1.98 8.64 10.04
N THR A 162 2.13 7.72 10.99
CA THR A 162 3.31 7.64 11.85
C THR A 162 4.25 6.52 11.42
N PRO A 163 5.56 6.60 11.75
CA PRO A 163 6.50 5.51 11.49
C PRO A 163 6.06 4.15 12.07
N GLU A 164 5.41 4.13 13.23
CA GLU A 164 4.95 2.91 13.89
C GLU A 164 3.70 2.30 13.24
N ALA A 165 2.92 3.10 12.52
CA ALA A 165 1.74 2.63 11.77
C ALA A 165 2.09 2.15 10.36
N ARG A 166 3.31 2.42 9.88
CA ARG A 166 3.77 2.02 8.55
C ARG A 166 3.93 0.52 8.43
N ASN A 167 3.24 -0.08 7.46
CA ASN A 167 3.59 -1.44 7.06
C ASN A 167 4.81 -1.43 6.13
N VAL A 168 5.62 -2.48 6.21
CA VAL A 168 6.70 -2.80 5.26
C VAL A 168 6.30 -4.07 4.54
N ILE A 169 6.00 -3.96 3.25
CA ILE A 169 5.41 -5.03 2.43
C ILE A 169 6.31 -5.28 1.24
N GLY A 170 7.05 -6.39 1.25
CA GLY A 170 8.03 -6.65 0.21
C GLY A 170 8.43 -8.11 0.09
N GLY A 171 9.03 -8.45 -1.05
CA GLY A 171 9.58 -9.76 -1.33
C GLY A 171 8.52 -10.87 -1.46
N ASN A 172 7.25 -10.53 -1.68
CA ASN A 172 6.20 -11.53 -1.89
C ASN A 172 6.25 -12.10 -3.31
N PHE A 173 5.80 -13.36 -3.47
CA PHE A 173 5.80 -14.05 -4.77
C PHE A 173 4.74 -13.56 -5.77
N GLY A 174 3.81 -12.73 -5.31
CA GLY A 174 2.80 -12.05 -6.11
C GLY A 174 2.66 -10.60 -5.62
N ASN A 175 1.46 -10.05 -5.71
CA ASN A 175 1.21 -8.63 -5.39
C ASN A 175 1.59 -8.25 -3.95
N GLY A 176 2.09 -7.02 -3.77
CA GLY A 176 2.26 -6.44 -2.45
C GLY A 176 0.91 -6.27 -1.76
N ILE A 177 0.00 -5.52 -2.38
CA ILE A 177 -1.39 -5.36 -1.95
C ILE A 177 -2.30 -5.63 -3.15
N ARG A 178 -3.30 -6.51 -2.99
CA ARG A 178 -4.35 -6.73 -3.99
C ARG A 178 -5.71 -6.35 -3.41
N ILE A 179 -6.47 -5.52 -4.11
CA ILE A 179 -7.81 -5.07 -3.72
C ILE A 179 -8.78 -5.43 -4.85
N TRP A 180 -9.69 -6.36 -4.57
CA TRP A 180 -10.54 -6.96 -5.59
C TRP A 180 -12.01 -7.00 -5.20
N GLY A 181 -12.87 -6.74 -6.18
CA GLY A 181 -14.31 -7.03 -6.17
C GLY A 181 -15.15 -5.80 -5.87
N ALA A 182 -16.33 -5.72 -6.50
CA ALA A 182 -17.19 -4.53 -6.49
C ALA A 182 -17.54 -3.96 -5.11
N ALA A 183 -17.54 -4.78 -4.05
CA ALA A 183 -17.76 -4.33 -2.68
C ALA A 183 -16.52 -3.69 -2.01
N SER A 184 -15.35 -3.75 -2.65
CA SER A 184 -14.10 -3.15 -2.17
C SER A 184 -14.07 -1.64 -2.40
N VAL A 185 -14.90 -0.92 -1.65
CA VAL A 185 -15.12 0.52 -1.80
C VAL A 185 -14.47 1.30 -0.65
N GLY A 186 -13.83 2.44 -0.95
CA GLY A 186 -13.38 3.36 0.10
C GLY A 186 -12.21 2.84 0.94
N ASN A 187 -11.39 1.94 0.40
CA ASN A 187 -10.20 1.44 1.08
C ASN A 187 -9.09 2.50 1.05
N ARG A 188 -8.23 2.52 2.07
CA ARG A 188 -7.15 3.49 2.21
C ARG A 188 -5.82 2.76 2.37
N VAL A 189 -4.84 3.09 1.54
CA VAL A 189 -3.47 2.58 1.60
C VAL A 189 -2.56 3.78 1.78
N ILE A 190 -2.10 4.03 3.01
CA ILE A 190 -1.38 5.25 3.37
C ILE A 190 -0.12 4.98 4.19
N GLY A 191 0.94 5.75 3.91
CA GLY A 191 2.17 5.76 4.71
C GLY A 191 2.95 4.45 4.72
N ASN A 192 2.72 3.55 3.76
CA ASN A 192 3.37 2.24 3.66
C ASN A 192 4.68 2.30 2.89
N TYR A 193 5.55 1.33 3.16
CA TYR A 193 6.69 0.97 2.33
C TYR A 193 6.36 -0.32 1.57
N ILE A 194 6.33 -0.25 0.25
CA ILE A 194 5.92 -1.34 -0.63
C ILE A 194 7.05 -1.58 -1.62
N GLY A 195 7.62 -2.79 -1.59
CA GLY A 195 8.74 -3.18 -2.43
C GLY A 195 10.11 -2.65 -1.97
N VAL A 196 10.18 -2.05 -0.78
CA VAL A 196 11.43 -1.66 -0.09
C VAL A 196 11.46 -2.22 1.33
N ALA A 197 12.66 -2.32 1.92
CA ALA A 197 12.87 -2.72 3.30
C ALA A 197 12.45 -1.62 4.29
N ALA A 198 12.61 -1.88 5.59
CA ALA A 198 12.22 -0.95 6.65
C ALA A 198 12.98 0.40 6.65
N ASP A 199 14.11 0.48 5.95
CA ASP A 199 14.86 1.74 5.72
C ASP A 199 14.22 2.63 4.64
N GLY A 200 13.23 2.14 3.89
CA GLY A 200 12.60 2.85 2.79
C GLY A 200 13.45 2.95 1.51
N MET A 201 14.59 2.25 1.46
CA MET A 201 15.58 2.39 0.38
C MET A 201 16.03 1.04 -0.18
N THR A 202 16.28 0.05 0.68
CA THR A 202 16.83 -1.24 0.27
C THR A 202 15.78 -2.01 -0.54
N PRO A 203 16.06 -2.41 -1.79
CA PRO A 203 15.07 -3.05 -2.66
C PRO A 203 14.57 -4.39 -2.11
N ARG A 204 13.24 -4.52 -2.00
CA ARG A 204 12.52 -5.73 -1.60
C ARG A 204 11.26 -5.89 -2.46
N GLY A 205 11.45 -5.79 -3.77
CA GLY A 205 10.40 -5.89 -4.77
C GLY A 205 9.45 -7.05 -4.57
N ASN A 206 8.16 -6.82 -4.83
CA ASN A 206 7.20 -7.89 -5.02
C ASN A 206 7.34 -8.44 -6.45
N ILE A 207 7.06 -9.73 -6.66
CA ILE A 207 7.26 -10.39 -7.96
C ILE A 207 6.16 -10.04 -8.99
N ASP A 208 5.06 -9.44 -8.54
CA ASP A 208 3.98 -8.95 -9.39
C ASP A 208 3.85 -7.43 -9.15
N ASP A 209 2.63 -6.89 -9.15
CA ASP A 209 2.40 -5.47 -8.92
C ASP A 209 2.68 -5.05 -7.45
N GLY A 210 3.03 -3.78 -7.24
CA GLY A 210 3.07 -3.19 -5.90
C GLY A 210 1.67 -3.15 -5.29
N ILE A 211 0.73 -2.52 -6.00
CA ILE A 211 -0.70 -2.47 -5.67
C ILE A 211 -1.54 -2.80 -6.91
N ASP A 212 -2.36 -3.85 -6.82
CA ASP A 212 -3.30 -4.30 -7.85
C ASP A 212 -4.75 -4.00 -7.44
N LEU A 213 -5.43 -3.13 -8.20
CA LEU A 213 -6.85 -2.81 -8.05
C LEU A 213 -7.67 -3.46 -9.17
N MET A 214 -8.64 -4.28 -8.81
CA MET A 214 -9.54 -4.93 -9.77
C MET A 214 -10.99 -4.80 -9.33
N ASP A 215 -11.84 -4.17 -10.14
CA ASP A 215 -13.27 -4.04 -9.84
C ASP A 215 -13.51 -3.37 -8.46
N SER A 216 -12.68 -2.40 -8.08
CA SER A 216 -12.78 -1.68 -6.79
C SER A 216 -12.92 -0.18 -7.02
N THR A 217 -13.56 0.54 -6.10
CA THR A 217 -13.86 1.96 -6.33
C THR A 217 -13.52 2.83 -5.13
N ASN A 218 -13.23 4.10 -5.41
CA ASN A 218 -12.94 5.11 -4.40
C ASN A 218 -11.80 4.70 -3.43
N THR A 219 -10.77 4.01 -3.92
CA THR A 219 -9.58 3.70 -3.11
C THR A 219 -8.70 4.95 -2.99
N GLU A 220 -8.22 5.25 -1.80
CA GLU A 220 -7.17 6.25 -1.58
C GLU A 220 -5.82 5.55 -1.44
N ILE A 221 -4.88 5.86 -2.33
CA ILE A 221 -3.49 5.40 -2.25
C ILE A 221 -2.64 6.64 -2.01
N GLY A 222 -2.12 6.79 -0.81
CA GLY A 222 -1.42 8.01 -0.40
C GLY A 222 -2.40 9.07 0.09
N GLY A 223 -1.97 10.32 0.05
CA GLY A 223 -2.71 11.45 0.57
C GLY A 223 -1.88 12.73 0.57
N THR A 224 -2.52 13.85 0.93
CA THR A 224 -1.86 15.16 0.93
C THR A 224 -1.39 15.60 2.31
N ASN A 225 -1.76 14.87 3.37
CA ASN A 225 -1.28 15.17 4.71
C ASN A 225 0.11 14.55 4.93
N PRO A 226 0.95 15.15 5.79
CA PRO A 226 2.23 14.57 6.16
C PRO A 226 2.10 13.12 6.62
N GLY A 227 2.94 12.24 6.08
CA GLY A 227 2.98 10.82 6.41
C GLY A 227 1.96 9.95 5.68
N GLU A 228 1.04 10.50 4.88
CA GLU A 228 0.09 9.68 4.11
C GLU A 228 0.70 9.05 2.85
N GLY A 229 1.74 9.66 2.27
CA GLY A 229 2.41 9.16 1.07
C GLY A 229 3.05 7.79 1.26
N ASN A 230 2.81 6.86 0.33
CA ASN A 230 3.50 5.58 0.29
C ASN A 230 4.83 5.70 -0.48
N ILE A 231 5.77 4.80 -0.19
CA ILE A 231 6.89 4.47 -1.09
C ILE A 231 6.53 3.16 -1.79
N ILE A 232 6.50 3.17 -3.12
CA ILE A 232 6.15 2.02 -3.95
C ILE A 232 7.22 1.85 -5.02
N ALA A 233 8.12 0.89 -4.83
CA ALA A 233 9.28 0.75 -5.71
C ALA A 233 9.74 -0.68 -5.87
N TYR A 234 10.48 -0.95 -6.95
CA TYR A 234 11.16 -2.22 -7.23
C TYR A 234 10.24 -3.44 -7.40
N SER A 235 8.93 -3.29 -7.52
CA SER A 235 8.07 -4.37 -7.98
C SER A 235 8.48 -4.78 -9.40
N THR A 236 8.42 -6.08 -9.68
CA THR A 236 8.90 -6.59 -10.97
C THR A 236 7.89 -6.46 -12.11
N ASP A 237 6.69 -5.95 -11.82
CA ASP A 237 5.70 -5.53 -12.81
C ASP A 237 5.36 -4.02 -12.65
N ILE A 238 4.12 -3.65 -12.32
CA ILE A 238 3.67 -2.25 -12.20
C ILE A 238 3.68 -1.79 -10.74
N GLY A 239 3.98 -0.51 -10.50
CA GLY A 239 3.88 0.09 -9.16
C GLY A 239 2.46 0.05 -8.62
N VAL A 240 1.53 0.73 -9.31
CA VAL A 240 0.08 0.72 -9.03
C VAL A 240 -0.70 0.48 -10.32
N VAL A 241 -1.46 -0.61 -10.39
CA VAL A 241 -2.30 -0.92 -11.55
C VAL A 241 -3.77 -0.85 -11.21
N LEU A 242 -4.55 -0.26 -12.10
CA LEU A 242 -6.01 -0.32 -12.08
C LEU A 242 -6.45 -1.19 -13.25
N LYS A 243 -6.95 -2.40 -13.00
CA LYS A 243 -7.41 -3.30 -14.07
C LYS A 243 -8.64 -2.72 -14.79
N PRO A 244 -8.91 -3.13 -16.05
CA PRO A 244 -10.03 -2.62 -16.85
C PRO A 244 -11.40 -2.62 -16.15
N GLY A 245 -12.27 -1.72 -16.58
CA GLY A 245 -13.60 -1.52 -16.01
C GLY A 245 -13.67 -0.28 -15.14
N GLY A 246 -14.74 -0.14 -14.34
CA GLY A 246 -15.00 1.04 -13.51
C GLY A 246 -14.10 1.18 -12.27
N THR A 247 -12.88 0.63 -12.30
CA THR A 247 -11.93 0.69 -11.19
C THR A 247 -11.51 2.14 -10.94
N THR A 248 -11.60 2.63 -9.70
CA THR A 248 -11.27 4.04 -9.40
C THR A 248 -10.45 4.21 -8.12
N ALA A 249 -9.45 5.09 -8.18
CA ALA A 249 -8.60 5.47 -7.07
C ALA A 249 -8.08 6.91 -7.19
N ARG A 250 -7.78 7.53 -6.05
CA ARG A 250 -6.95 8.73 -5.93
C ARG A 250 -5.58 8.30 -5.42
N ILE A 251 -4.51 8.70 -6.12
CA ILE A 251 -3.13 8.25 -5.89
C ILE A 251 -2.18 9.43 -5.54
N PRO A 252 -2.58 10.46 -4.76
CA PRO A 252 -1.72 11.61 -4.51
C PRO A 252 -0.60 11.34 -3.51
N GLY A 253 0.51 12.07 -3.63
CA GLY A 253 1.53 12.19 -2.59
C GLY A 253 2.44 10.98 -2.40
N ASN A 254 2.43 10.03 -3.32
CA ASN A 254 3.26 8.83 -3.28
C ASN A 254 4.62 9.07 -3.96
N ALA A 255 5.65 8.39 -3.47
CA ALA A 255 6.87 8.15 -4.22
C ALA A 255 6.75 6.80 -4.93
N ILE A 256 6.65 6.79 -6.26
CA ILE A 256 6.44 5.59 -7.08
C ILE A 256 7.51 5.57 -8.16
N PHE A 257 8.47 4.65 -8.06
CA PHE A 257 9.67 4.66 -8.92
C PHE A 257 10.34 3.30 -9.03
N ALA A 258 11.17 3.13 -10.05
CA ALA A 258 11.98 1.93 -10.28
C ALA A 258 11.18 0.62 -10.26
N ASN A 259 9.92 0.65 -10.69
CA ASN A 259 9.17 -0.57 -11.03
C ASN A 259 9.49 -0.95 -12.49
N ASN A 260 9.38 -2.22 -12.86
CA ASN A 260 9.95 -2.68 -14.14
C ASN A 260 9.16 -2.22 -15.39
N ASN A 261 7.83 -2.11 -15.31
CA ASN A 261 6.98 -1.81 -16.47
C ASN A 261 6.46 -0.36 -16.44
N SER A 262 5.47 -0.08 -15.60
CA SER A 262 4.89 1.25 -15.42
C SER A 262 4.80 1.58 -13.94
N GLU A 263 4.83 2.86 -13.61
CA GLU A 263 4.65 3.29 -12.22
C GLU A 263 3.17 3.34 -11.83
N ILE A 264 2.32 3.86 -12.72
CA ILE A 264 0.86 3.79 -12.64
C ILE A 264 0.36 3.39 -14.03
N ASP A 265 -0.55 2.42 -14.11
CA ASP A 265 -1.21 2.01 -15.37
C ASP A 265 -2.73 1.92 -15.18
N LEU A 266 -3.49 2.64 -16.02
CA LEU A 266 -4.94 2.68 -16.03
C LEU A 266 -5.51 1.78 -17.12
N GLY A 267 -5.96 0.59 -16.73
CA GLY A 267 -6.50 -0.41 -17.63
C GLY A 267 -5.54 -1.56 -17.91
N ASN A 268 -4.31 -1.52 -17.36
CA ASN A 268 -3.30 -2.55 -17.59
C ASN A 268 -3.06 -2.80 -19.08
N ASN A 269 -2.95 -1.70 -19.82
CA ASN A 269 -2.90 -1.68 -21.28
C ASN A 269 -1.84 -0.70 -21.80
N GLY A 270 -0.93 -0.27 -20.93
CA GLY A 270 0.09 0.73 -21.24
C GLY A 270 -0.44 2.16 -21.15
N PRO A 271 0.35 3.14 -21.63
CA PRO A 271 0.07 4.54 -21.37
C PRO A 271 -1.29 5.01 -21.86
N THR A 272 -2.05 5.67 -20.99
CA THR A 272 -3.33 6.29 -21.32
C THR A 272 -3.10 7.49 -22.26
N PRO A 273 -3.75 7.54 -23.44
CA PRO A 273 -3.62 8.68 -24.35
C PRO A 273 -4.19 9.96 -23.74
N ASN A 274 -3.47 11.08 -23.88
CA ASN A 274 -4.05 12.39 -23.62
C ASN A 274 -4.97 12.78 -24.78
N ASP A 275 -6.25 12.46 -24.69
CA ASP A 275 -7.28 12.74 -25.70
C ASP A 275 -8.21 13.91 -25.31
N GLY A 276 -8.11 14.38 -24.07
CA GLY A 276 -8.88 15.48 -23.51
C GLY A 276 -10.26 15.08 -22.99
N LEU A 277 -10.50 13.79 -22.78
CA LEU A 277 -11.78 13.25 -22.32
C LEU A 277 -11.65 12.57 -20.95
N LEU A 278 -12.78 12.50 -20.25
CA LEU A 278 -12.99 11.53 -19.18
C LEU A 278 -14.00 10.51 -19.70
N ILE A 279 -13.68 9.22 -19.62
CA ILE A 279 -14.47 8.13 -20.18
C ILE A 279 -15.09 7.32 -19.04
N PRO A 280 -16.37 7.55 -18.69
CA PRO A 280 -17.02 6.80 -17.63
C PRO A 280 -17.00 5.28 -17.86
N GLY A 281 -16.67 4.53 -16.81
CA GLY A 281 -16.61 3.06 -16.86
C GLY A 281 -15.25 2.50 -17.26
N THR A 282 -14.25 3.34 -17.53
CA THR A 282 -12.83 2.93 -17.62
C THR A 282 -12.09 3.23 -16.32
N ALA A 283 -10.89 2.63 -16.18
CA ALA A 283 -10.05 2.81 -15.01
C ALA A 283 -9.70 4.29 -14.83
N ASN A 284 -10.03 4.87 -13.66
CA ASN A 284 -9.90 6.30 -13.39
C ASN A 284 -10.45 7.22 -14.48
N GLN A 285 -11.43 6.73 -15.24
CA GLN A 285 -12.02 7.38 -16.41
C GLN A 285 -11.00 7.80 -17.48
N GLY A 286 -9.82 7.18 -17.53
CA GLY A 286 -8.77 7.53 -18.49
C GLY A 286 -8.27 8.97 -18.36
N ILE A 287 -8.30 9.55 -17.14
CA ILE A 287 -7.87 10.93 -16.91
C ILE A 287 -6.47 11.22 -17.50
N ASP A 288 -6.41 12.26 -18.33
CA ASP A 288 -5.17 12.74 -18.96
C ASP A 288 -4.08 13.11 -17.96
N THR A 289 -2.83 12.93 -18.40
CA THR A 289 -1.63 13.32 -17.65
C THR A 289 -1.26 14.79 -17.90
N PRO A 290 -0.48 15.43 -17.00
CA PRO A 290 0.08 16.75 -17.25
C PRO A 290 1.02 16.78 -18.46
N VAL A 291 0.94 17.85 -19.26
CA VAL A 291 1.89 18.16 -20.33
C VAL A 291 2.68 19.41 -19.95
N PHE A 292 3.99 19.27 -19.73
CA PHE A 292 4.87 20.39 -19.42
C PHE A 292 5.29 21.13 -20.69
N THR A 293 5.11 22.46 -20.68
CA THR A 293 5.51 23.38 -21.75
C THR A 293 6.74 24.20 -21.37
N THR A 294 6.91 24.47 -20.07
CA THR A 294 8.10 25.10 -19.50
C THR A 294 8.57 24.27 -18.33
N VAL A 295 9.88 23.99 -18.29
CA VAL A 295 10.58 23.45 -17.12
C VAL A 295 11.93 24.13 -17.06
N TRP A 296 12.02 25.17 -16.22
CA TRP A 296 13.15 26.09 -16.19
C TRP A 296 13.69 26.25 -14.77
N LEU A 297 14.98 26.01 -14.58
CA LEU A 297 15.65 26.08 -13.29
C LEU A 297 16.61 27.26 -13.25
N SER A 298 16.36 28.20 -12.33
CA SER A 298 17.25 29.34 -12.08
C SER A 298 17.67 29.39 -10.61
N GLY A 299 18.95 29.15 -10.36
CA GLY A 299 19.42 28.88 -9.01
C GLY A 299 18.70 27.66 -8.44
N SER A 300 17.99 27.84 -7.32
CA SER A 300 17.14 26.81 -6.70
C SER A 300 15.66 26.92 -7.06
N ASN A 301 15.28 27.82 -7.97
CA ASN A 301 13.87 28.04 -8.31
C ASN A 301 13.52 27.28 -9.58
N LEU A 302 12.68 26.25 -9.46
CA LEU A 302 12.13 25.51 -10.60
C LEU A 302 10.79 26.15 -10.97
N THR A 303 10.71 26.70 -12.17
CA THR A 303 9.49 27.22 -12.79
C THR A 303 8.95 26.21 -13.77
N VAL A 304 7.69 25.83 -13.60
CA VAL A 304 6.98 24.92 -14.49
C VAL A 304 5.70 25.57 -15.01
N SER A 305 5.35 25.26 -16.25
CA SER A 305 4.03 25.57 -16.82
C SER A 305 3.55 24.47 -17.74
N GLY A 306 2.25 24.37 -17.93
CA GLY A 306 1.67 23.31 -18.74
C GLY A 306 0.15 23.32 -18.74
N TYR A 307 -0.42 22.19 -19.13
CA TYR A 307 -1.85 21.91 -19.05
C TYR A 307 -2.07 20.42 -18.76
N VAL A 308 -3.24 20.07 -18.28
CA VAL A 308 -3.71 18.68 -18.25
C VAL A 308 -4.68 18.51 -19.42
N GLY A 309 -4.48 17.46 -20.23
CA GLY A 309 -5.29 17.26 -21.42
C GLY A 309 -4.50 17.00 -22.71
N SER A 310 -5.21 17.02 -23.84
CA SER A 310 -4.62 16.97 -25.19
C SER A 310 -4.19 18.34 -25.72
N ALA A 311 -4.73 19.43 -25.16
CA ALA A 311 -4.38 20.81 -25.48
C ALA A 311 -4.72 21.75 -24.30
N PRO A 312 -4.14 22.96 -24.22
CA PRO A 312 -4.57 23.96 -23.24
C PRO A 312 -6.02 24.38 -23.48
N GLY A 313 -6.73 24.78 -22.42
CA GLY A 313 -8.13 25.24 -22.52
C GLY A 313 -9.19 24.18 -22.20
N GLN A 314 -8.79 23.00 -21.72
CA GLN A 314 -9.70 21.90 -21.42
C GLN A 314 -10.25 21.97 -20.00
N THR A 315 -11.48 22.49 -19.89
CA THR A 315 -12.17 22.70 -18.62
C THR A 315 -12.50 21.41 -17.85
N ALA A 316 -12.47 20.26 -18.51
CA ALA A 316 -12.65 18.95 -17.87
C ALA A 316 -11.61 18.67 -16.78
N PHE A 317 -10.42 19.29 -16.90
CA PHE A 317 -9.31 19.12 -15.97
C PHE A 317 -9.06 20.35 -15.10
N GLY A 318 -10.03 21.26 -15.00
CA GLY A 318 -9.92 22.45 -14.16
C GLY A 318 -9.94 22.12 -12.66
N GLY A 319 -9.09 22.78 -11.88
CA GLY A 319 -8.95 22.55 -10.44
C GLY A 319 -8.23 21.24 -10.06
N ALA A 320 -7.64 20.54 -11.01
CA ALA A 320 -6.81 19.36 -10.75
C ALA A 320 -5.53 19.75 -10.01
N ARG A 321 -5.13 18.92 -9.05
CA ARG A 321 -3.84 18.99 -8.38
C ARG A 321 -2.77 18.33 -9.26
N VAL A 322 -1.79 19.10 -9.71
CA VAL A 322 -0.64 18.59 -10.49
C VAL A 322 0.54 18.41 -9.56
N GLU A 323 0.96 17.17 -9.34
CA GLU A 323 2.19 16.88 -8.61
C GLU A 323 3.36 16.82 -9.56
N ILE A 324 4.45 17.50 -9.21
CA ILE A 324 5.67 17.53 -10.00
C ILE A 324 6.75 16.75 -9.26
N PHE A 325 7.31 15.74 -9.90
CA PHE A 325 8.31 14.87 -9.32
C PHE A 325 9.64 14.96 -10.05
N LEU A 326 10.74 14.84 -9.31
CA LEU A 326 12.00 14.40 -9.89
C LEU A 326 11.80 12.97 -10.39
N SER A 327 12.23 12.74 -11.62
CA SER A 327 12.10 11.47 -12.32
C SER A 327 13.47 11.00 -12.79
N GLN A 328 13.60 9.70 -13.06
CA GLN A 328 14.77 9.14 -13.73
C GLN A 328 14.52 8.94 -15.23
N GLY A 329 15.58 8.60 -15.95
CA GLY A 329 15.52 8.34 -17.39
C GLY A 329 15.81 9.58 -18.24
N VAL A 330 15.15 9.67 -19.40
CA VAL A 330 15.40 10.70 -20.41
C VAL A 330 14.11 11.41 -20.80
N ALA A 331 14.23 12.61 -21.37
CA ALA A 331 13.08 13.39 -21.83
C ALA A 331 12.28 12.62 -22.90
N GLY A 332 10.95 12.66 -22.79
CA GLY A 332 10.01 11.95 -23.65
C GLY A 332 9.80 10.47 -23.32
N ALA A 333 10.59 9.88 -22.40
CA ALA A 333 10.30 8.55 -21.87
C ALA A 333 9.14 8.60 -20.85
N PRO A 334 8.46 7.47 -20.57
CA PRO A 334 7.55 7.36 -19.44
C PRO A 334 8.21 7.85 -18.14
N GLY A 335 7.49 8.66 -17.38
CA GLY A 335 8.00 9.26 -16.15
C GLY A 335 7.71 8.41 -14.92
N GLU A 336 8.45 8.72 -13.85
CA GLU A 336 8.26 8.16 -12.51
C GLU A 336 8.26 9.26 -11.44
N GLY A 337 7.83 8.93 -10.23
CA GLY A 337 7.71 9.85 -9.10
C GLY A 337 8.71 9.57 -7.99
N GLN A 338 10.01 9.80 -8.22
CA GLN A 338 11.04 9.50 -7.20
C GLN A 338 10.96 10.44 -5.99
N LEU A 339 10.80 11.74 -6.24
CA LEU A 339 10.75 12.76 -5.20
C LEU A 339 9.77 13.87 -5.58
N LEU A 340 8.78 14.14 -4.73
CA LEU A 340 7.87 15.27 -4.92
C LEU A 340 8.62 16.59 -4.76
N LEU A 341 8.68 17.39 -5.82
CA LEU A 341 9.36 18.68 -5.86
C LEU A 341 8.41 19.85 -5.56
N GLY A 342 7.15 19.71 -5.94
CA GLY A 342 6.17 20.78 -5.83
C GLY A 342 4.80 20.36 -6.33
N VAL A 343 3.83 21.24 -6.09
CA VAL A 343 2.44 21.03 -6.47
C VAL A 343 1.92 22.30 -7.12
N ALA A 344 1.26 22.15 -8.27
CA ALA A 344 0.48 23.19 -8.89
C ALA A 344 -1.02 22.82 -8.87
N THR A 345 -1.87 23.80 -9.13
CA THR A 345 -3.30 23.57 -9.35
C THR A 345 -3.66 24.12 -10.72
N THR A 346 -4.41 23.36 -11.51
CA THR A 346 -4.88 23.85 -12.79
C THR A 346 -5.92 24.95 -12.59
N ALA A 347 -5.86 25.99 -13.42
CA ALA A 347 -6.93 26.96 -13.58
C ALA A 347 -8.18 26.28 -14.15
N ALA A 348 -9.29 27.03 -14.22
CA ALA A 348 -10.56 26.49 -14.72
C ALA A 348 -10.50 25.95 -16.16
N ASP A 349 -9.48 26.36 -16.93
CA ASP A 349 -9.24 25.96 -18.31
C ASP A 349 -8.20 24.82 -18.44
N GLY A 350 -7.83 24.16 -17.33
CA GLY A 350 -6.89 23.04 -17.32
C GLY A 350 -5.41 23.43 -17.43
N THR A 351 -5.07 24.72 -17.59
CA THR A 351 -3.67 25.19 -17.60
C THR A 351 -3.10 25.31 -16.20
N PHE A 352 -1.79 25.16 -16.04
CA PHE A 352 -1.10 25.36 -14.76
C PHE A 352 0.23 26.08 -14.93
N GLY A 353 0.66 26.77 -13.87
CA GLY A 353 1.98 27.37 -13.77
C GLY A 353 2.36 27.57 -12.30
N ALA A 354 3.61 27.27 -11.95
CA ALA A 354 4.12 27.43 -10.59
C ALA A 354 5.63 27.62 -10.59
N THR A 355 6.14 28.28 -9.55
CA THR A 355 7.56 28.32 -9.22
C THR A 355 7.73 27.84 -7.80
N PHE A 356 8.63 26.89 -7.58
CA PHE A 356 8.93 26.34 -6.26
C PHE A 356 10.44 26.27 -6.04
N SER A 357 10.85 26.42 -4.78
CA SER A 357 12.26 26.25 -4.40
C SER A 357 12.56 24.76 -4.24
N VAL A 358 13.56 24.26 -4.96
CA VAL A 358 13.97 22.86 -5.00
C VAL A 358 15.39 22.67 -4.50
N SER A 359 15.67 21.48 -3.97
CA SER A 359 17.00 21.00 -3.65
C SER A 359 17.29 19.72 -4.43
N GLY A 360 18.54 19.53 -4.85
CA GLY A 360 18.96 18.30 -5.54
C GLY A 360 18.51 18.18 -7.00
N VAL A 361 17.95 19.27 -7.58
CA VAL A 361 17.61 19.37 -8.99
C VAL A 361 18.67 20.20 -9.71
N SER A 362 19.09 19.76 -10.88
CA SER A 362 20.05 20.43 -11.77
C SER A 362 19.53 20.45 -13.20
N ALA A 363 20.00 21.40 -14.01
CA ALA A 363 19.77 21.38 -15.45
C ALA A 363 20.26 20.05 -16.04
N GLY A 364 19.44 19.45 -16.91
CA GLY A 364 19.68 18.10 -17.45
C GLY A 364 18.96 16.98 -16.69
N ASN A 365 18.44 17.22 -15.48
CA ASN A 365 17.47 16.30 -14.89
C ASN A 365 16.16 16.29 -15.68
N VAL A 366 15.32 15.29 -15.41
CA VAL A 366 13.96 15.22 -15.93
C VAL A 366 12.96 15.25 -14.79
N ILE A 367 11.79 15.82 -15.07
CA ILE A 367 10.64 15.77 -14.16
C ILE A 367 9.47 15.07 -14.85
N SER A 368 8.58 14.51 -14.05
CA SER A 368 7.29 13.99 -14.49
C SER A 368 6.19 14.57 -13.60
N GLY A 369 4.93 14.25 -13.89
CA GLY A 369 3.84 14.61 -12.98
C GLY A 369 2.60 13.77 -13.14
N THR A 370 1.75 13.82 -12.11
CA THR A 370 0.40 13.26 -12.12
C THR A 370 -0.62 14.38 -11.96
N ALA A 371 -1.81 14.21 -12.54
CA ALA A 371 -2.96 15.07 -12.33
C ALA A 371 -3.96 14.34 -11.42
N THR A 372 -4.41 15.00 -10.35
CA THR A 372 -5.39 14.44 -9.41
C THR A 372 -6.58 15.36 -9.23
N GLY A 373 -7.76 14.90 -9.67
CA GLY A 373 -9.07 15.46 -9.34
C GLY A 373 -9.84 14.48 -8.46
N ALA A 374 -10.99 14.03 -8.99
CA ALA A 374 -11.72 12.88 -8.44
C ALA A 374 -10.94 11.55 -8.63
N TYR A 375 -10.06 11.51 -9.63
CA TYR A 375 -9.20 10.38 -10.00
C TYR A 375 -7.77 10.87 -10.18
N THR A 376 -6.81 9.96 -10.20
CA THR A 376 -5.40 10.28 -10.49
C THR A 376 -4.97 9.68 -11.82
N SER A 377 -4.27 10.47 -12.63
CA SER A 377 -3.66 10.04 -13.90
C SER A 377 -2.46 9.15 -13.67
N GLU A 378 -2.01 8.52 -14.75
CA GLU A 378 -0.64 7.99 -14.84
C GLU A 378 0.40 9.12 -14.73
N PHE A 379 1.68 8.75 -14.69
CA PHE A 379 2.75 9.74 -14.82
C PHE A 379 2.85 10.25 -16.26
N SER A 380 3.04 11.56 -16.40
CA SER A 380 3.37 12.18 -17.67
C SER A 380 4.69 11.65 -18.23
N LEU A 381 4.92 11.89 -19.52
CA LEU A 381 6.26 11.78 -20.07
C LEU A 381 7.23 12.73 -19.35
N ASN A 382 8.48 12.31 -19.30
CA ASN A 382 9.57 13.09 -18.73
C ASN A 382 9.81 14.39 -19.51
N ALA A 383 9.87 15.51 -18.80
CA ALA A 383 10.22 16.82 -19.32
C ALA A 383 11.61 17.24 -18.85
N LEU A 384 12.43 17.74 -19.77
CA LEU A 384 13.82 18.16 -19.48
C LEU A 384 13.85 19.46 -18.68
N VAL A 385 14.60 19.48 -17.58
CA VAL A 385 14.91 20.69 -16.82
C VAL A 385 15.98 21.49 -17.57
N THR A 386 15.63 22.71 -18.00
CA THR A 386 16.50 23.63 -18.74
C THR A 386 16.95 24.82 -17.87
N PRO A 387 18.13 25.42 -18.12
CA PRO A 387 18.69 26.52 -17.31
C PRO A 387 18.16 27.91 -17.69
#